data_AF-A0A6N2EJC1-F1
#
_entry.id   AF-A0A6N2EJC1-F1
#
_cell.length_a   1.000
_cell.length_b   1.000
_cell.length_c   1.000
_cell.angle_alpha   90.00
_cell.angle_beta   90.00
_cell.angle_gamma   90.00
#
_symmetry.space_group_name_H-M   'P 1'
#
loop_
_entity.id
_entity.type
_entity.pdbx_description
1 polymer ?
#
loop_
_entity_poly.entity_id
_entity_poly.type
_entity_poly.pdbx_seq_one_letter_code
_entity_poly.pdbx_strand_id
1 'polypeptide(L)'
;MHPEQMEALRRAIRAEEDGSASLAAAPPMLDIRTLDKGWLALPYVSLRKVEFDPRAKPPLRITFSSYTLELEGRNLQALYRAVATHRLEQLREVGERHDTAGPDEPVVYKLTIVERKKKKPAKGSAAGNRSPG
;
A
#
# COMPACT_ATOMS: atom_id res chain seq x y z
N MET A 1 -12.03 -51.34 -9.58
CA MET A 1 -11.25 -50.25 -8.95
C MET A 1 -10.92 -50.68 -7.53
N HIS A 2 -9.64 -50.80 -7.21
CA HIS A 2 -9.18 -51.30 -5.91
C HIS A 2 -9.33 -50.22 -4.83
N PRO A 3 -9.77 -50.56 -3.60
CA PRO A 3 -9.95 -49.60 -2.51
C PRO A 3 -8.66 -48.84 -2.15
N GLU A 4 -7.50 -49.46 -2.36
CA GLU A 4 -6.18 -48.85 -2.14
C GLU A 4 -5.88 -47.67 -3.09
N GLN A 5 -6.42 -47.67 -4.32
CA GLN A 5 -6.22 -46.56 -5.25
C GLN A 5 -7.05 -45.32 -4.87
N MET A 6 -8.22 -45.51 -4.24
CA MET A 6 -9.01 -44.40 -3.72
C MET A 6 -8.39 -43.78 -2.47
N GLU A 7 -7.73 -44.57 -1.62
CA GLU A 7 -7.07 -44.05 -0.43
C GLU A 7 -5.78 -43.30 -0.77
N ALA A 8 -5.02 -43.80 -1.75
CA ALA A 8 -3.87 -43.08 -2.32
C ALA A 8 -4.29 -41.75 -2.97
N LEU A 9 -5.42 -41.73 -3.71
CA LEU A 9 -5.95 -40.50 -4.31
C LEU A 9 -6.48 -39.52 -3.24
N ARG A 10 -7.13 -40.01 -2.18
CA ARG A 10 -7.55 -39.17 -1.04
C ARG A 10 -6.37 -38.60 -0.26
N ARG A 11 -5.25 -39.34 -0.15
CA ARG A 11 -4.00 -38.82 0.41
C ARG A 11 -3.34 -37.78 -0.48
N ALA A 12 -3.36 -37.97 -1.80
CA ALA A 12 -2.80 -37.01 -2.76
C ALA A 12 -3.58 -35.67 -2.72
N ILE A 13 -4.91 -35.71 -2.74
CA ILE A 13 -5.74 -34.49 -2.67
C ILE A 13 -5.51 -33.73 -1.35
N ARG A 14 -5.29 -34.44 -0.24
CA ARG A 14 -5.02 -33.81 1.07
C ARG A 14 -3.58 -33.32 1.23
N ALA A 15 -2.63 -33.88 0.49
CA ALA A 15 -1.24 -33.43 0.48
C ALA A 15 -1.02 -32.22 -0.44
N GLU A 16 -1.91 -31.96 -1.40
CA GLU A 16 -1.86 -30.76 -2.24
C GLU A 16 -2.43 -29.50 -1.56
N GLU A 17 -3.07 -29.62 -0.39
CA GLU A 17 -3.39 -28.47 0.48
C GLU A 17 -2.19 -28.02 1.34
N ASP A 18 -1.10 -28.80 1.37
CA ASP A 18 0.15 -28.49 2.09
C ASP A 18 1.26 -27.99 1.12
N GLY A 19 0.88 -27.70 -0.13
CA GLY A 19 1.72 -27.12 -1.18
C GLY A 19 1.97 -25.62 -0.99
N SER A 20 2.43 -25.21 0.18
CA SER A 20 3.52 -24.25 0.39
C SER A 20 3.68 -23.10 -0.61
N ALA A 21 2.60 -22.35 -0.86
CA ALA A 21 2.71 -20.90 -0.80
C ALA A 21 2.36 -20.55 0.63
N SER A 22 3.37 -20.32 1.48
CA SER A 22 3.19 -19.28 2.49
C SER A 22 2.79 -18.04 1.68
N LEU A 23 1.49 -17.83 1.51
CA LEU A 23 0.89 -16.54 1.28
C LEU A 23 1.35 -15.75 2.50
N ALA A 24 2.58 -15.25 2.48
CA ALA A 24 3.06 -14.28 3.42
C ALA A 24 1.94 -13.25 3.48
N ALA A 25 1.24 -13.22 4.61
CA ALA A 25 0.03 -12.43 4.74
C ALA A 25 0.41 -11.02 4.31
N ALA A 26 -0.33 -10.46 3.35
CA ALA A 26 0.00 -9.15 2.80
C ALA A 26 0.25 -8.18 3.98
N PRO A 27 1.37 -7.44 3.98
CA PRO A 27 1.74 -6.60 5.11
C PRO A 27 0.55 -5.73 5.54
N PRO A 28 0.22 -5.70 6.84
CA PRO A 28 -0.91 -4.90 7.31
C PRO A 28 -0.62 -3.39 7.20
N MET A 29 0.66 -3.01 7.15
CA MET A 29 1.13 -1.63 7.20
C MET A 29 2.30 -1.41 6.23
N LEU A 30 2.41 -0.19 5.74
CA LEU A 30 3.54 0.33 5.00
C LEU A 30 4.40 1.18 5.94
N ASP A 31 5.65 0.77 6.14
CA ASP A 31 6.66 1.51 6.90
C ASP A 31 7.34 2.55 6.01
N ILE A 32 7.24 3.82 6.37
CA ILE A 32 7.75 4.94 5.60
C ILE A 32 8.91 5.57 6.38
N ARG A 33 10.08 5.64 5.74
CA ARG A 33 11.27 6.27 6.31
C ARG A 33 11.70 7.42 5.41
N THR A 34 11.62 8.64 5.92
CA THR A 34 12.07 9.84 5.22
C THR A 34 13.40 10.32 5.79
N LEU A 35 14.14 11.12 5.03
CA LEU A 35 15.39 11.70 5.51
C LEU A 35 15.16 12.86 6.48
N ASP A 36 14.01 13.53 6.40
CA ASP A 36 13.71 14.81 7.06
C ASP A 36 12.76 14.70 8.27
N LYS A 37 11.70 13.89 8.17
CA LYS A 37 10.59 13.78 9.12
C LYS A 37 10.61 12.49 9.96
N GLY A 38 11.57 11.59 9.71
CA GLY A 38 11.76 10.36 10.47
C GLY A 38 10.94 9.19 9.95
N TRP A 39 10.25 8.48 10.85
CA TRP A 39 9.53 7.23 10.55
C TRP A 39 8.02 7.38 10.76
N LEU A 40 7.24 6.83 9.83
CA LEU A 40 5.78 6.78 9.85
C LEU A 40 5.29 5.41 9.38
N ALA A 41 4.40 4.77 10.12
CA ALA A 41 3.74 3.53 9.69
C ALA A 41 2.28 3.81 9.30
N LEU A 42 1.88 3.45 8.07
CA LEU A 42 0.51 3.65 7.57
C LEU A 42 -0.17 2.34 7.24
N PRO A 43 -1.36 2.06 7.81
CA PRO A 43 -2.04 0.81 7.54
C PRO A 43 -2.63 0.80 6.13
N TYR A 44 -2.47 -0.32 5.42
CA TYR A 44 -3.00 -0.50 4.06
C TYR A 44 -4.52 -0.42 4.00
N VAL A 45 -5.22 -0.79 5.08
CA VAL A 45 -6.68 -0.61 5.19
C VAL A 45 -7.13 0.85 5.10
N SER A 46 -6.21 1.80 5.32
CA SER A 46 -6.49 3.24 5.19
C SER A 46 -6.12 3.81 3.82
N LEU A 47 -5.52 3.01 2.93
CA LEU A 47 -5.17 3.37 1.57
C LEU A 47 -6.45 3.67 0.79
N ARG A 48 -6.47 4.82 0.12
CA ARG A 48 -7.62 5.28 -0.68
C ARG A 48 -7.33 5.24 -2.16
N LYS A 49 -6.11 5.56 -2.55
CA LYS A 49 -5.74 5.70 -3.95
C LYS A 49 -4.24 5.58 -4.14
N VAL A 50 -3.83 4.99 -5.26
CA VAL A 50 -2.45 5.00 -5.74
C VAL A 50 -2.51 5.45 -7.19
N GLU A 51 -1.77 6.50 -7.54
CA GLU A 51 -1.77 7.09 -8.88
C GLU A 51 -0.34 7.18 -9.39
N PHE A 52 -0.11 6.69 -10.60
CA PHE A 52 1.16 6.79 -11.30
C PHE A 52 0.93 7.47 -12.65
N ASP A 53 1.58 8.61 -12.85
CA ASP A 53 1.67 9.29 -14.13
C ASP A 53 3.13 9.74 -14.32
N PRO A 54 3.90 9.11 -15.23
CA PRO A 54 5.30 9.46 -15.44
C PRO A 54 5.51 10.88 -15.98
N ARG A 55 4.44 11.54 -16.44
CA ARG A 55 4.46 12.93 -16.93
C ARG A 55 4.09 13.95 -15.84
N ALA A 56 3.52 13.50 -14.72
CA ALA A 56 3.15 14.36 -13.61
C ALA A 56 4.33 14.66 -12.69
N LYS A 57 4.22 15.76 -11.92
CA LYS A 57 5.15 16.10 -10.85
C LYS A 57 4.39 16.31 -9.53
N PRO A 58 4.55 15.44 -8.52
CA PRO A 58 5.30 14.16 -8.54
C PRO A 58 4.67 13.10 -9.48
N PRO A 59 5.48 12.14 -9.99
CA PRO A 59 5.01 11.07 -10.85
C PRO A 59 4.22 9.97 -10.12
N LEU A 60 4.41 9.80 -8.81
CA LEU A 60 3.68 8.83 -7.99
C LEU A 60 3.06 9.51 -6.78
N ARG A 61 1.75 9.33 -6.61
CA ARG A 61 0.99 9.77 -5.43
C ARG A 61 0.29 8.61 -4.76
N ILE A 62 0.48 8.48 -3.44
CA ILE A 62 -0.15 7.45 -2.61
C ILE A 62 -1.01 8.16 -1.57
N THR A 63 -2.32 8.02 -1.67
CA THR A 63 -3.26 8.70 -0.78
C THR A 63 -3.83 7.73 0.24
N PHE A 64 -3.54 7.99 1.51
CA PHE A 64 -4.19 7.38 2.67
C PHE A 64 -5.30 8.30 3.20
N SER A 65 -6.01 7.83 4.21
CA SER A 65 -7.10 8.59 4.83
C SER A 65 -6.62 9.89 5.46
N SER A 66 -5.44 9.87 6.10
CA SER A 66 -4.88 11.02 6.83
C SER A 66 -3.69 11.68 6.14
N TYR A 67 -3.11 11.03 5.14
CA TYR A 67 -1.86 11.49 4.51
C TYR A 67 -1.90 11.29 3.00
N THR A 68 -1.20 12.15 2.28
CA THR A 68 -0.82 11.93 0.89
C THR A 68 0.70 11.89 0.83
N LEU A 69 1.23 10.82 0.26
CA LEU A 69 2.65 10.66 -0.05
C LEU A 69 2.87 11.05 -1.51
N GLU A 70 3.85 11.91 -1.73
CA GLU A 70 4.26 12.41 -3.04
C GLU A 70 5.71 11.99 -3.29
N LEU A 71 5.94 11.18 -4.32
CA LEU A 71 7.21 10.49 -4.55
C LEU A 71 7.83 10.92 -5.89
N GLU A 72 9.12 11.29 -5.84
CA GLU A 72 9.97 11.51 -7.01
C GLU A 72 11.15 10.53 -6.94
N GLY A 73 11.56 9.97 -8.09
CA GLY A 73 12.46 8.82 -8.11
C GLY A 73 12.57 8.15 -9.47
N ARG A 74 13.30 7.03 -9.52
CA ARG A 74 13.42 6.16 -10.70
C ARG A 74 12.65 4.85 -10.50
N ASN A 75 12.25 4.23 -11.61
CA ASN A 75 11.53 2.94 -11.66
C ASN A 75 10.30 2.87 -10.74
N LEU A 76 9.63 4.02 -10.53
CA LEU A 76 8.50 4.15 -9.60
C LEU A 76 7.26 3.33 -10.03
N GLN A 77 7.21 2.86 -11.28
CA GLN A 77 6.15 1.96 -11.72
C GLN A 77 6.17 0.62 -10.95
N ALA A 78 7.36 0.10 -10.62
CA ALA A 78 7.48 -1.11 -9.82
C ALA A 78 6.92 -0.87 -8.41
N LEU A 79 7.23 0.30 -7.83
CA LEU A 79 6.75 0.72 -6.52
C LEU A 79 5.22 0.92 -6.51
N TYR A 80 4.68 1.55 -7.56
CA TYR A 80 3.24 1.65 -7.79
C TYR A 80 2.55 0.27 -7.74
N ARG A 81 3.08 -0.72 -8.48
CA ARG A 81 2.51 -2.08 -8.51
C ARG A 81 2.59 -2.75 -7.14
N ALA A 82 3.72 -2.62 -6.44
CA ALA A 82 3.91 -3.19 -5.12
C ALA A 82 2.93 -2.60 -4.09
N VAL A 83 2.72 -1.28 -4.12
CA VAL A 83 1.74 -0.61 -3.23
C VAL A 83 0.32 -0.97 -3.62
N ALA A 84 -0.02 -0.98 -4.90
CA ALA A 84 -1.37 -1.32 -5.39
C ALA A 84 -1.77 -2.77 -5.08
N THR A 85 -0.80 -3.66 -4.91
CA THR A 85 -1.01 -5.07 -4.53
C THR A 85 -0.78 -5.34 -3.05
N HIS A 86 -0.58 -4.29 -2.23
CA HIS A 86 -0.28 -4.38 -0.79
C HIS A 86 0.91 -5.30 -0.47
N ARG A 87 1.96 -5.28 -1.29
CA ARG A 87 3.17 -6.10 -1.13
C ARG A 87 4.39 -5.31 -0.66
N LEU A 88 4.30 -3.99 -0.59
CA LEU A 88 5.42 -3.16 -0.16
C LEU A 88 5.42 -3.04 1.36
N GLU A 89 6.43 -3.62 2.01
CA GLU A 89 6.56 -3.51 3.48
C GLU A 89 7.16 -2.17 3.89
N GLN A 90 8.19 -1.74 3.15
CA GLN A 90 8.96 -0.56 3.48
C GLN A 90 9.13 0.37 2.27
N LEU A 91 8.92 1.66 2.51
CA LEU A 91 9.18 2.75 1.60
C LEU A 91 10.24 3.67 2.20
N ARG A 92 11.40 3.77 1.56
CA ARG A 92 12.53 4.56 2.07
C ARG A 92 12.95 5.62 1.07
N GLU A 93 13.11 6.84 1.56
CA GLU A 93 13.79 7.92 0.85
C GLU A 93 15.31 7.72 0.94
N VAL A 94 16.00 7.83 -0.19
CA VAL A 94 17.44 7.65 -0.32
C VAL A 94 18.05 8.92 -0.91
N GLY A 95 19.11 9.43 -0.28
CA GLY A 95 19.84 10.57 -0.82
C GLY A 95 20.59 10.16 -2.08
N GLU A 96 20.58 11.00 -3.11
CA GLU A 96 21.15 10.70 -4.44
C GLU A 96 22.63 10.25 -4.38
N ARG A 97 23.41 10.78 -3.42
CA ARG A 97 24.82 10.41 -3.21
C ARG A 97 25.04 9.07 -2.48
N HIS A 98 23.98 8.46 -1.96
CA HIS A 98 23.99 7.20 -1.24
C HIS A 98 23.18 6.10 -1.94
N ASP A 99 22.79 6.34 -3.19
CA ASP A 99 22.09 5.35 -4.02
C ASP A 99 23.06 4.25 -4.45
N THR A 100 22.92 3.07 -3.86
CA THR A 100 23.68 1.86 -4.23
C THR A 100 22.83 0.85 -5.02
N ALA A 101 21.60 1.21 -5.37
CA ALA A 101 20.66 0.30 -6.01
C ALA A 101 21.01 0.14 -7.49
N GLY A 102 20.73 -1.04 -8.03
CA GLY A 102 20.88 -1.35 -9.44
C GLY A 102 20.06 -0.42 -10.35
N PRO A 103 20.40 -0.35 -11.65
CA PRO A 103 19.73 0.54 -12.61
C PRO A 103 18.22 0.31 -12.75
N ASP A 104 17.75 -0.92 -12.52
CA ASP A 104 16.35 -1.34 -12.65
C ASP A 104 15.58 -1.35 -11.33
N GLU A 105 16.24 -1.04 -10.22
CA GLU A 105 15.60 -1.03 -8.90
C GLU A 105 14.80 0.26 -8.67
N PRO A 106 13.64 0.20 -7.99
CA PRO A 106 12.89 1.39 -7.61
C PRO A 106 13.64 2.17 -6.53
N VAL A 107 13.94 3.44 -6.82
CA VAL A 107 14.60 4.35 -5.86
C VAL A 107 13.76 5.61 -5.71
N VAL A 108 13.51 5.99 -4.46
CA VAL A 108 12.80 7.21 -4.10
C VAL A 108 13.83 8.24 -3.64
N TYR A 109 14.05 9.27 -4.45
CA TYR A 109 14.98 10.35 -4.14
C TYR A 109 14.34 11.42 -3.26
N LYS A 110 13.03 11.58 -3.39
CA LYS A 110 12.27 12.56 -2.62
C LYS A 110 10.92 11.99 -2.21
N LEU A 111 10.63 12.08 -0.92
CA LEU A 111 9.36 11.64 -0.35
C LEU A 111 8.74 12.78 0.46
N THR A 112 7.67 13.36 -0.06
CA THR A 112 6.93 14.42 0.63
C THR A 112 5.67 13.85 1.29
N ILE A 113 5.53 14.06 2.60
CA ILE A 113 4.34 13.69 3.36
C ILE A 113 3.47 14.93 3.62
N VAL A 114 2.25 14.90 3.09
CA VAL A 114 1.23 15.95 3.25
C VAL A 114 0.09 15.43 4.13
N GLU A 115 -0.12 16.07 5.29
CA GLU A 115 -1.27 15.77 6.14
C GLU A 115 -2.57 16.27 5.53
N ARG A 116 -3.58 15.38 5.47
CA ARG A 116 -4.93 15.77 5.09
C ARG A 116 -5.63 16.34 6.31
N LYS A 117 -5.91 17.64 6.27
CA LYS A 117 -6.80 18.27 7.25
C LYS A 117 -8.15 17.56 7.20
N LYS A 118 -8.61 17.02 8.34
CA LYS A 118 -9.98 16.50 8.47
C LYS A 118 -10.93 17.61 8.03
N LYS A 119 -11.72 17.39 6.98
CA LYS A 119 -12.88 18.24 6.71
C LYS A 119 -13.72 18.19 7.98
N LYS A 120 -13.92 19.34 8.65
CA LYS A 120 -14.91 19.43 9.73
C LYS A 120 -16.22 18.88 9.16
N PRO A 121 -16.94 17.98 9.87
CA PRO A 121 -18.29 17.64 9.45
C PRO A 121 -19.06 18.95 9.31
N ALA A 122 -19.73 19.12 8.17
CA ALA A 122 -20.57 20.29 7.94
C ALA A 122 -21.58 20.37 9.10
N LYS A 123 -21.45 21.41 9.94
CA LYS A 123 -22.40 21.70 11.00
C LYS A 123 -23.59 22.40 10.33
N GLY A 124 -24.69 21.67 10.17
CA GLY A 124 -25.96 22.13 9.57
C GLY A 124 -26.48 21.07 8.59
N SER A 125 -27.58 20.36 8.84
CA SER A 125 -28.89 20.93 9.16
C SER A 125 -29.58 20.20 10.32
N ALA A 126 -29.64 20.86 11.47
CA ALA A 126 -30.73 20.68 12.42
C ALA A 126 -31.63 21.92 12.30
N ALA A 127 -32.62 21.83 11.41
CA ALA A 127 -33.83 22.64 11.40
C ALA A 127 -34.93 21.63 11.09
N GLY A 128 -35.65 21.12 12.08
CA GLY A 128 -36.51 21.90 12.94
C GLY A 128 -37.90 21.85 12.33
N ASN A 129 -38.57 20.69 12.43
CA ASN A 129 -39.99 20.59 12.09
C ASN A 129 -40.74 20.02 13.31
N ARG A 130 -40.97 20.91 14.28
CA ARG A 130 -42.14 20.91 15.17
C ARG A 130 -42.87 22.20 14.77
N SER A 131 -44.10 22.17 14.29
CA SER A 131 -45.32 21.88 15.07
C SER A 131 -46.57 21.88 14.16
N PRO A 132 -47.72 21.42 14.66
CA PRO A 132 -48.86 20.95 13.89
C PRO A 132 -49.87 22.06 13.55
N GLY A 133 -50.70 21.81 12.54
CA GLY A 133 -51.97 22.49 12.31
C GLY A 133 -53.11 21.48 12.39
#